data_AF-A0A6P7FBY9-F1
#
_entry.id   AF-A0A6P7FBY9-F1
#
_cell.length_a   1.000
_cell.length_b   1.000
_cell.length_c   1.000
_cell.angle_alpha   90.00
_cell.angle_beta   90.00
_cell.angle_gamma   90.00
#
_symmetry.space_group_name_H-M   'P 1'
#
loop_
_entity.id
_entity.type
_entity.pdbx_description
1 polymer ?
#
loop_
_entity_poly.entity_id
_entity_poly.type
_entity_poly.pdbx_seq_one_letter_code
_entity_poly.pdbx_strand_id
1 'polypeptide(L)'
;MSEEGVSDIDKRAAEVGEELLQPKSRKLYEQQYDAFKKWCRLKNVRQPTENALLVYFDDKSKAVCASTLWAHYSMLKSVINIREDIDISKFPKLLAFLKRRNEGFKPKKSRILTSEQVDQFLREAPDDKYLMLKVALILGVAGACRGKELVDLEIDDVRDLGDSFLIAIRNTKNKIDRNFVIKNSENSAIINLNINVNYHSN
;
A
#
# COMPACT_ATOMS: atom_id res chain seq x y z
N MET A 1 -8.54 39.93 22.29
CA MET A 1 -8.88 38.59 21.76
C MET A 1 -8.90 37.67 22.96
N SER A 2 -10.08 37.16 23.33
CA SER A 2 -10.29 36.36 24.54
C SER A 2 -9.59 35.00 24.46
N GLU A 3 -9.08 34.50 25.58
CA GLU A 3 -8.48 33.15 25.72
C GLU A 3 -9.40 32.03 25.21
N GLU A 4 -10.72 32.23 25.28
CA GLU A 4 -11.73 31.30 24.74
C GLU A 4 -11.65 31.10 23.22
N GLY A 5 -11.26 32.12 22.45
CA GLY A 5 -11.16 32.02 20.98
C GLY A 5 -9.91 31.28 20.49
N VAL A 6 -8.83 31.28 21.29
CA VAL A 6 -7.60 30.52 20.98
C VAL A 6 -7.78 29.04 21.27
N SER A 7 -8.48 28.71 22.37
CA SER A 7 -8.80 27.33 22.74
C SER A 7 -9.69 26.59 21.73
N ASP A 8 -10.56 27.31 21.00
CA ASP A 8 -11.42 26.72 19.97
C ASP A 8 -10.64 26.40 18.68
N ILE A 9 -9.72 27.28 18.28
CA ILE A 9 -8.83 27.07 17.12
C ILE A 9 -7.91 25.86 17.37
N ASP A 10 -7.31 25.75 18.55
CA ASP A 10 -6.40 24.64 18.87
C ASP A 10 -7.13 23.30 18.90
N LYS A 11 -8.35 23.26 19.44
CA LYS A 11 -9.20 22.07 19.42
C LYS A 11 -9.57 21.68 17.99
N ARG A 12 -9.97 22.64 17.17
CA ARG A 12 -10.31 22.40 15.77
C ARG A 12 -9.10 21.93 14.95
N ALA A 13 -7.91 22.48 15.22
CA ALA A 13 -6.67 22.07 14.59
C ALA A 13 -6.31 20.62 14.95
N ALA A 14 -6.53 20.20 16.20
CA ALA A 14 -6.33 18.81 16.62
C ALA A 14 -7.30 17.84 15.92
N GLU A 15 -8.58 18.21 15.79
CA GLU A 15 -9.58 17.42 15.03
C GLU A 15 -9.18 17.25 13.56
N VAL A 16 -8.81 18.34 12.89
CA VAL A 16 -8.33 18.32 11.50
C VAL A 16 -7.03 17.52 11.38
N GLY A 17 -6.13 17.63 12.35
CA GLY A 17 -4.88 16.87 12.40
C GLY A 17 -5.09 15.36 12.43
N GLU A 18 -6.07 14.87 13.21
CA GLU A 18 -6.42 13.45 13.24
C GLU A 18 -7.03 12.95 11.91
N GLU A 19 -7.73 13.82 11.17
CA GLU A 19 -8.24 13.50 9.83
C GLU A 19 -7.11 13.31 8.79
N LEU A 20 -5.92 13.89 9.01
CA LEU A 20 -4.75 13.69 8.14
C LEU A 20 -4.25 12.24 8.12
N LEU A 21 -4.53 11.46 9.16
CA LEU A 21 -4.29 10.02 9.17
C LEU A 21 -5.31 9.34 8.24
N GLN A 22 -4.87 9.00 7.02
CA GLN A 22 -5.74 8.37 6.02
C GLN A 22 -6.52 7.17 6.60
N PRO A 23 -7.85 7.05 6.37
CA PRO A 23 -8.70 6.08 7.06
C PRO A 23 -8.23 4.63 6.94
N LYS A 24 -7.76 4.24 5.75
CA LYS A 24 -7.34 2.86 5.46
C LYS A 24 -6.12 2.41 6.27
N SER A 25 -5.22 3.34 6.59
CA SER A 25 -3.98 3.06 7.32
C SER A 25 -4.03 3.49 8.78
N ARG A 26 -5.03 4.28 9.19
CA ARG A 26 -5.16 4.83 10.56
C ARG A 26 -4.98 3.78 11.64
N LYS A 27 -5.74 2.69 11.56
CA LYS A 27 -5.67 1.58 12.54
C LYS A 27 -4.25 1.02 12.72
N LEU A 28 -3.50 0.86 11.62
CA LEU A 28 -2.13 0.33 11.68
C LEU A 28 -1.16 1.34 12.31
N TYR A 29 -1.34 2.62 11.99
CA TYR A 29 -0.52 3.71 12.53
C TYR A 29 -0.75 3.85 14.04
N GLU A 30 -2.01 3.80 14.48
CA GLU A 30 -2.41 3.80 15.89
C GLU A 30 -1.81 2.62 16.64
N GLN A 31 -1.95 1.40 16.10
CA GLN A 31 -1.36 0.21 16.73
C GLN A 31 0.15 0.33 16.93
N GLN A 32 0.87 0.92 15.96
CA GLN A 32 2.32 1.14 16.11
C GLN A 32 2.65 2.22 17.12
N TYR A 33 1.87 3.29 17.15
CA TYR A 33 2.01 4.33 18.15
C TYR A 33 1.73 3.80 19.55
N ASP A 34 0.69 3.00 19.75
CA ASP A 34 0.35 2.37 21.03
C ASP A 34 1.47 1.42 21.49
N ALA A 35 2.05 0.64 20.57
CA ALA A 35 3.19 -0.21 20.87
C ALA A 35 4.40 0.62 21.34
N PHE A 36 4.65 1.76 20.72
CA PHE A 36 5.69 2.70 21.14
C PHE A 36 5.38 3.31 22.51
N LYS A 37 4.15 3.82 22.76
CA LYS A 37 3.77 4.39 24.07
C LYS A 37 3.78 3.35 25.19
N LYS A 38 3.47 2.07 24.89
CA LYS A 38 3.65 0.97 25.84
C LYS A 38 5.12 0.77 26.19
N TRP A 39 6.00 0.77 25.19
CA TRP A 39 7.45 0.70 25.43
C TRP A 39 7.97 1.91 26.24
N CYS A 40 7.49 3.12 25.95
CA CYS A 40 7.85 4.33 26.71
C CYS A 40 7.46 4.20 28.19
N ARG A 41 6.25 3.70 28.49
CA ARG A 41 5.80 3.44 29.86
C ARG A 41 6.71 2.45 30.59
N LEU A 42 7.12 1.37 29.93
CA LEU A 42 8.02 0.36 30.52
C LEU A 42 9.44 0.89 30.77
N LYS A 43 9.91 1.83 29.95
CA LYS A 43 11.26 2.41 30.02
C LYS A 43 11.31 3.76 30.72
N ASN A 44 10.19 4.22 31.30
CA ASN A 44 10.03 5.54 31.92
C ASN A 44 10.44 6.71 31.00
N VAL A 45 10.17 6.58 29.70
CA VAL A 45 10.43 7.63 28.69
C VAL A 45 9.23 8.57 28.64
N ARG A 46 9.46 9.87 28.87
CA ARG A 46 8.40 10.89 28.88
C ARG A 46 8.05 11.41 27.48
N GLN A 47 9.04 11.52 26.60
CA GLN A 47 8.91 12.14 25.28
C GLN A 47 9.71 11.36 24.21
N PRO A 48 9.31 11.43 22.93
CA PRO A 48 9.96 10.74 21.81
C PRO A 48 11.24 11.49 21.38
N THR A 49 12.25 11.45 22.24
CA THR A 49 13.58 11.99 21.92
C THR A 49 14.32 11.10 20.92
N GLU A 50 15.33 11.66 20.24
CA GLU A 50 16.18 10.89 19.33
C GLU A 50 16.80 9.66 20.03
N ASN A 51 17.29 9.80 21.27
CA ASN A 51 17.86 8.69 22.02
C ASN A 51 16.81 7.62 22.37
N ALA A 52 15.60 8.03 22.77
CA ALA A 52 14.52 7.08 23.06
C ALA A 52 14.15 6.27 21.82
N LEU A 53 14.00 6.95 20.67
CA LEU A 53 13.68 6.29 19.41
C LEU A 53 14.83 5.40 18.92
N LEU A 54 16.09 5.81 19.09
CA LEU A 54 17.24 4.96 18.76
C LEU A 54 17.19 3.62 19.50
N VAL A 55 16.96 3.64 20.82
CA VAL A 55 16.87 2.40 21.61
C VAL A 55 15.63 1.59 21.21
N TYR A 56 14.48 2.26 21.01
CA TYR A 56 13.26 1.59 20.57
C TYR A 56 13.45 0.87 19.21
N PHE A 57 14.04 1.55 18.24
CA PHE A 57 14.30 0.98 16.91
C PHE A 57 15.42 -0.06 16.92
N ASP A 58 16.39 0.03 17.83
CA ASP A 58 17.36 -1.04 18.06
C ASP A 58 16.69 -2.31 18.57
N ASP A 59 15.84 -2.20 19.60
CA ASP A 59 15.07 -3.32 20.12
C ASP A 59 14.18 -3.95 19.04
N LYS A 60 13.50 -3.13 18.23
CA LYS A 60 12.65 -3.62 17.12
C LYS A 60 13.46 -4.27 16.01
N SER A 61 14.65 -3.75 15.69
CA SER A 61 15.49 -4.29 14.61
C SER A 61 15.91 -5.75 14.82
N LYS A 62 15.88 -6.23 16.08
CA LYS A 62 16.17 -7.62 16.44
C LYS A 62 15.05 -8.59 16.03
N ALA A 63 13.84 -8.09 15.77
CA ALA A 63 12.66 -8.92 15.52
C ALA A 63 12.06 -8.74 14.11
N VAL A 64 12.39 -7.66 13.39
CA VAL A 64 11.80 -7.37 12.07
C VAL A 64 12.86 -7.02 11.04
N CYS A 65 12.55 -7.27 9.76
CA CYS A 65 13.44 -6.92 8.66
C CYS A 65 13.50 -5.39 8.42
N ALA A 66 14.53 -4.94 7.71
CA ALA A 66 14.80 -3.52 7.48
C ALA A 66 13.63 -2.76 6.84
N SER A 67 12.96 -3.35 5.84
CA SER A 67 11.80 -2.72 5.19
C SER A 67 10.63 -2.50 6.15
N THR A 68 10.39 -3.46 7.06
CA THR A 68 9.37 -3.34 8.10
C THR A 68 9.76 -2.30 9.14
N LEU A 69 11.04 -2.23 9.49
CA LEU A 69 11.57 -1.21 10.41
C LEU A 69 11.36 0.21 9.85
N TRP A 70 11.64 0.42 8.57
CA TRP A 70 11.35 1.68 7.88
C TRP A 70 9.86 2.00 7.81
N ALA A 71 8.99 0.99 7.65
CA ALA A 71 7.55 1.19 7.72
C ALA A 71 7.11 1.64 9.13
N HIS A 72 7.63 1.02 10.19
CA HIS A 72 7.39 1.44 11.57
C HIS A 72 7.86 2.89 11.81
N TYR A 73 9.03 3.26 11.30
CA TYR A 73 9.52 4.63 11.35
C TYR A 73 8.58 5.61 10.66
N SER A 74 8.15 5.32 9.43
CA SER A 74 7.23 6.20 8.70
C SER A 74 5.89 6.38 9.43
N MET A 75 5.35 5.30 10.01
CA MET A 75 4.13 5.36 10.79
C MET A 75 4.28 6.22 12.04
N LEU A 76 5.35 5.98 12.82
CA LEU A 76 5.63 6.78 14.01
C LEU A 76 5.93 8.24 13.66
N LYS A 77 6.65 8.51 12.56
CA LYS A 77 6.90 9.88 12.10
C LYS A 77 5.61 10.65 11.91
N SER A 78 4.64 10.07 11.21
CA SER A 78 3.35 10.73 10.98
C SER A 78 2.58 10.96 12.28
N VAL A 79 2.43 9.93 13.12
CA VAL A 79 1.59 10.04 14.33
C VAL A 79 2.24 10.94 15.38
N ILE A 80 3.55 10.84 15.60
CA ILE A 80 4.27 11.68 16.56
C ILE A 80 4.24 13.15 16.12
N ASN A 81 4.38 13.42 14.81
CA ASN A 81 4.28 14.79 14.31
C ASN A 81 2.87 15.38 14.51
N ILE A 82 1.82 14.59 14.31
CA ILE A 82 0.43 15.04 14.47
C ILE A 82 0.07 15.23 15.96
N ARG A 83 0.40 14.27 16.81
CA ARG A 83 -0.09 14.22 18.21
C ARG A 83 0.82 14.87 19.23
N GLU A 84 2.12 14.92 18.95
CA GLU A 84 3.12 15.40 19.90
C GLU A 84 3.91 16.60 19.36
N ASP A 85 3.59 17.08 18.14
CA ASP A 85 4.28 18.18 17.45
C ASP A 85 5.81 18.00 17.38
N ILE A 86 6.26 16.75 17.22
CA ILE A 86 7.68 16.40 17.15
C ILE A 86 7.99 15.81 15.78
N ASP A 87 8.76 16.55 14.98
CA ASP A 87 9.26 16.06 13.70
C ASP A 87 10.52 15.19 13.88
N ILE A 88 10.31 13.89 14.04
CA ILE A 88 11.39 12.91 14.19
C ILE A 88 12.26 12.77 12.93
N SER A 89 11.88 13.37 11.79
CA SER A 89 12.77 13.39 10.62
C SER A 89 13.96 14.33 10.77
N LYS A 90 13.94 15.17 11.81
CA LYS A 90 15.07 15.99 12.24
C LYS A 90 16.05 15.24 13.14
N PHE A 91 15.92 13.93 13.31
CA PHE A 91 16.80 13.09 14.13
C PHE A 91 17.84 12.36 13.27
N PRO A 92 19.02 12.96 13.02
CA PRO A 92 20.02 12.44 12.08
C PRO A 92 20.64 11.11 12.52
N LYS A 93 20.84 10.88 13.82
CA LYS A 93 21.39 9.62 14.35
C LYS A 93 20.39 8.48 14.14
N LEU A 94 19.10 8.74 14.37
CA LEU A 94 18.03 7.79 14.10
C LEU A 94 17.98 7.42 12.61
N LEU A 95 18.02 8.42 11.74
CA LEU A 95 18.04 8.20 10.28
C LEU A 95 19.30 7.42 9.84
N ALA A 96 20.47 7.76 10.37
CA ALA A 96 21.72 7.04 10.08
C ALA A 96 21.64 5.58 10.54
N PHE A 97 21.07 5.33 11.73
CA PHE A 97 20.82 3.98 12.23
C PHE A 97 19.91 3.17 11.28
N LEU A 98 18.77 3.72 10.89
CA LEU A 98 17.82 3.05 9.98
C LEU A 98 18.42 2.77 8.60
N LYS A 99 19.25 3.68 8.08
CA LYS A 99 19.98 3.50 6.81
C LYS A 99 20.96 2.34 6.91
N ARG A 100 21.79 2.31 7.95
CA ARG A 100 22.76 1.22 8.19
C ARG A 100 22.09 -0.14 8.33
N ARG A 101 20.96 -0.21 9.04
CA ARG A 101 20.17 -1.45 9.17
C ARG A 101 19.60 -1.95 7.83
N ASN A 102 19.50 -1.09 6.82
CA ASN A 102 19.02 -1.43 5.49
C ASN A 102 20.15 -1.80 4.51
N GLU A 103 21.42 -1.62 4.90
CA GLU A 103 22.56 -2.00 4.06
C GLU A 103 22.56 -3.51 3.79
N GLY A 104 22.72 -3.88 2.52
CA GLY A 104 22.70 -5.28 2.09
C GLY A 104 21.33 -5.97 2.16
N PHE A 105 20.25 -5.27 2.59
CA PHE A 105 18.91 -5.84 2.61
C PHE A 105 18.45 -6.17 1.18
N LYS A 106 18.15 -7.44 0.93
CA LYS A 106 17.57 -7.92 -0.32
C LYS A 106 16.10 -8.27 -0.08
N PRO A 107 15.15 -7.54 -0.70
CA PRO A 107 13.73 -7.87 -0.58
C PRO A 107 13.45 -9.30 -1.09
N LYS A 108 12.71 -10.08 -0.31
CA LYS A 108 12.15 -11.35 -0.78
C LYS A 108 11.13 -11.02 -1.88
N LYS A 109 11.40 -11.47 -3.10
CA LYS A 109 10.45 -11.36 -4.22
C LYS A 109 9.61 -12.63 -4.28
N SER A 110 8.34 -12.47 -4.62
CA SER A 110 7.50 -13.60 -5.02
C SER A 110 8.07 -14.26 -6.28
N ARG A 111 7.84 -15.56 -6.44
CA ARG A 111 8.18 -16.25 -7.69
C ARG A 111 7.39 -15.60 -8.83
N ILE A 112 8.07 -15.38 -9.94
CA ILE A 112 7.46 -14.86 -11.17
C ILE A 112 7.00 -16.09 -11.97
N LEU A 113 5.75 -16.08 -12.42
CA LEU A 113 5.23 -17.10 -13.32
C LEU A 113 5.77 -16.86 -14.73
N THR A 114 6.22 -17.91 -15.41
CA THR A 114 6.60 -17.82 -16.82
C THR A 114 5.37 -17.90 -17.72
N SER A 115 5.52 -17.51 -18.98
CA SER A 115 4.42 -17.60 -19.95
C SER A 115 3.93 -19.04 -20.10
N GLU A 116 4.86 -19.99 -20.15
CA GLU A 116 4.56 -21.41 -20.29
C GLU A 116 3.77 -21.93 -19.08
N GLN A 117 4.09 -21.46 -17.87
CA GLN A 117 3.35 -21.83 -16.67
C GLN A 117 1.95 -21.25 -16.66
N VAL A 118 1.77 -20.01 -17.15
CA VAL A 118 0.46 -19.38 -17.31
C VAL A 118 -0.36 -20.16 -18.34
N ASP A 119 0.21 -20.43 -19.51
CA ASP A 119 -0.45 -21.15 -20.60
C ASP A 119 -0.81 -22.59 -20.21
N GLN A 120 0.08 -23.26 -19.47
CA GLN A 120 -0.18 -24.59 -18.93
C GLN A 120 -1.36 -24.55 -17.95
N PHE A 121 -1.36 -23.60 -17.01
CA PHE A 121 -2.45 -23.47 -16.04
C PHE A 121 -3.79 -23.17 -16.73
N LEU A 122 -3.82 -22.26 -17.70
CA LEU A 122 -5.04 -21.90 -18.42
C LEU A 122 -5.60 -23.07 -19.24
N ARG A 123 -4.74 -23.91 -19.83
CA ARG A 123 -5.18 -25.07 -20.65
C ARG A 123 -5.52 -26.31 -19.84
N GLU A 124 -4.71 -26.65 -18.85
CA GLU A 124 -4.76 -27.97 -18.21
C GLU A 124 -5.49 -27.98 -16.87
N ALA A 125 -5.57 -26.85 -16.15
CA ALA A 125 -6.27 -26.83 -14.88
C ALA A 125 -7.79 -27.00 -15.11
N PRO A 126 -8.50 -27.80 -14.30
CA PRO A 126 -9.91 -28.08 -14.54
C PRO A 126 -10.80 -26.88 -14.14
N ASP A 127 -11.76 -26.52 -15.01
CA ASP A 127 -12.55 -25.29 -14.88
C ASP A 127 -13.54 -25.34 -13.70
N ASP A 128 -14.11 -26.51 -13.42
CA ASP A 128 -14.98 -26.73 -12.26
C ASP A 128 -14.35 -26.30 -10.92
N LYS A 129 -13.01 -26.32 -10.84
CA LYS A 129 -12.24 -25.90 -9.68
C LYS A 129 -11.55 -24.55 -9.83
N TYR A 130 -11.09 -24.20 -11.03
CA TYR A 130 -10.16 -23.08 -11.25
C TYR A 130 -10.68 -21.98 -12.18
N LEU A 131 -11.91 -22.06 -12.70
CA LEU A 131 -12.44 -21.08 -13.67
C LEU A 131 -12.28 -19.63 -13.19
N MET A 132 -12.69 -19.33 -11.96
CA MET A 132 -12.54 -17.97 -11.39
C MET A 132 -11.08 -17.50 -11.34
N LEU A 133 -10.14 -18.39 -10.99
CA LEU A 133 -8.72 -18.06 -10.93
C LEU A 133 -8.12 -17.87 -12.33
N LYS A 134 -8.58 -18.64 -13.33
CA LYS A 134 -8.18 -18.45 -14.72
C LYS A 134 -8.64 -17.10 -15.25
N VAL A 135 -9.91 -16.74 -15.01
CA VAL A 135 -10.46 -15.43 -15.40
C VAL A 135 -9.71 -14.29 -14.70
N ALA A 136 -9.47 -14.40 -13.39
CA ALA A 136 -8.71 -13.41 -12.63
C ALA A 136 -7.25 -13.28 -13.13
N LEU A 137 -6.61 -14.40 -13.50
CA LEU A 137 -5.27 -14.40 -14.08
C LEU A 137 -5.23 -13.69 -15.43
N ILE A 138 -6.20 -13.99 -16.31
CA ILE A 138 -6.35 -13.34 -17.62
C ILE A 138 -6.50 -11.83 -17.46
N LEU A 139 -7.45 -11.38 -16.62
CA LEU A 139 -7.66 -9.96 -16.33
C LEU A 139 -6.42 -9.31 -15.68
N GLY A 140 -5.76 -10.03 -14.77
CA GLY A 140 -4.55 -9.59 -14.09
C GLY A 140 -3.38 -9.37 -15.04
N VAL A 141 -3.12 -10.32 -15.94
CA VAL A 141 -2.04 -10.26 -16.92
C VAL A 141 -2.36 -9.24 -18.01
N ALA A 142 -3.56 -9.28 -18.60
CA ALA A 142 -3.96 -8.39 -19.69
C ALA A 142 -4.10 -6.92 -19.22
N GLY A 143 -4.62 -6.71 -18.02
CA GLY A 143 -4.80 -5.37 -17.48
C GLY A 143 -3.62 -4.88 -16.65
N ALA A 144 -2.58 -5.68 -16.42
CA ALA A 144 -1.57 -5.44 -15.38
C ALA A 144 -2.22 -5.05 -14.03
N CYS A 145 -3.34 -5.69 -13.69
CA CYS A 145 -4.21 -5.28 -12.59
C CYS A 145 -3.56 -5.58 -11.23
N ARG A 146 -3.70 -4.65 -10.30
CA ARG A 146 -3.37 -4.92 -8.89
C ARG A 146 -4.44 -5.84 -8.29
N GLY A 147 -4.06 -6.61 -7.27
CA GLY A 147 -5.03 -7.49 -6.59
C GLY A 147 -6.28 -6.76 -6.08
N LYS A 148 -6.14 -5.51 -5.58
CA LYS A 148 -7.30 -4.69 -5.16
C LYS A 148 -8.20 -4.32 -6.35
N GLU A 149 -7.62 -4.03 -7.52
CA GLU A 149 -8.37 -3.70 -8.74
C GLU A 149 -9.18 -4.91 -9.21
N LEU A 150 -8.65 -6.13 -9.08
CA LEU A 150 -9.38 -7.36 -9.41
C LEU A 150 -10.51 -7.68 -8.41
N VAL A 151 -10.28 -7.41 -7.11
CA VAL A 151 -11.28 -7.67 -6.06
C VAL A 151 -12.47 -6.70 -6.15
N ASP A 152 -12.22 -5.48 -6.63
CA ASP A 152 -13.24 -4.43 -6.72
C ASP A 152 -13.94 -4.41 -8.09
N LEU A 153 -13.58 -5.30 -9.01
CA LEU A 153 -14.15 -5.34 -10.36
C LEU A 153 -15.58 -5.87 -10.31
N GLU A 154 -16.52 -5.13 -10.90
CA GLU A 154 -17.93 -5.52 -10.97
C GLU A 154 -18.32 -5.98 -12.39
N ILE A 155 -19.50 -6.62 -12.50
CA ILE A 155 -20.00 -7.07 -13.81
C ILE A 155 -20.24 -5.87 -14.74
N ASP A 156 -20.72 -4.75 -14.19
CA ASP A 156 -21.00 -3.52 -14.94
C ASP A 156 -19.74 -2.84 -15.49
N ASP A 157 -18.56 -3.22 -14.98
CA ASP A 157 -17.27 -2.78 -15.51
C ASP A 157 -16.83 -3.55 -16.77
N VAL A 158 -17.52 -4.63 -17.13
CA VAL A 158 -17.22 -5.47 -18.29
C VAL A 158 -18.23 -5.23 -19.39
N ARG A 159 -17.75 -4.80 -20.56
CA ARG A 159 -18.58 -4.68 -21.77
C ARG A 159 -18.16 -5.71 -22.80
N ASP A 160 -19.09 -6.55 -23.18
CA ASP A 160 -18.96 -7.46 -24.31
C ASP A 160 -19.13 -6.69 -25.62
N LEU A 161 -18.10 -6.73 -26.46
CA LEU A 161 -18.07 -6.13 -27.79
C LEU A 161 -18.21 -7.19 -28.91
N GLY A 162 -18.47 -8.45 -28.55
CA GLY A 162 -18.60 -9.60 -29.46
C GLY A 162 -17.27 -10.32 -29.68
N ASP A 163 -16.29 -9.66 -30.30
CA ASP A 163 -14.95 -10.22 -30.55
C ASP A 163 -13.96 -9.98 -29.40
N SER A 164 -14.38 -9.16 -28.43
CA SER A 164 -13.53 -8.64 -27.39
C SER A 164 -14.33 -8.16 -26.18
N PHE A 165 -13.66 -8.03 -25.04
CA PHE A 165 -14.20 -7.45 -23.82
C PHE A 165 -13.45 -6.16 -23.50
N LEU A 166 -14.19 -5.08 -23.27
CA LEU A 166 -13.67 -3.84 -22.70
C LEU A 166 -13.87 -3.87 -21.18
N ILE A 167 -12.77 -3.74 -20.44
CA ILE A 167 -12.75 -3.77 -18.98
C ILE A 167 -12.46 -2.38 -18.46
N ALA A 168 -13.35 -1.84 -17.62
CA ALA A 168 -13.16 -0.60 -16.89
C ALA A 168 -12.57 -0.86 -15.51
N ILE A 169 -11.45 -0.20 -15.19
CA ILE A 169 -10.88 -0.20 -13.85
C ILE A 169 -11.19 1.15 -13.21
N ARG A 170 -12.11 1.14 -12.26
CA ARG A 170 -12.53 2.29 -11.49
C ARG A 170 -11.76 2.42 -10.18
N ASN A 171 -11.76 3.61 -9.59
CA ASN A 171 -11.32 3.83 -8.21
C ASN A 171 -9.89 3.31 -7.92
N THR A 172 -8.95 3.48 -8.86
CA THR A 172 -7.58 3.01 -8.65
C THR A 172 -6.93 3.69 -7.44
N LYS A 173 -5.81 3.12 -6.96
CA LYS A 173 -5.03 3.70 -5.85
C LYS A 173 -4.71 5.20 -6.03
N ASN A 174 -4.58 5.65 -7.28
CA ASN A 174 -4.26 7.04 -7.62
C ASN A 174 -5.50 7.87 -7.99
N LYS A 175 -6.71 7.33 -7.85
CA LYS A 175 -8.00 7.92 -8.24
C LYS A 175 -8.11 8.26 -9.74
N ILE A 176 -7.36 7.53 -10.57
CA ILE A 176 -7.39 7.67 -12.03
C ILE A 176 -8.01 6.41 -12.60
N ASP A 177 -9.14 6.55 -13.29
CA ASP A 177 -9.78 5.45 -13.99
C ASP A 177 -8.98 5.09 -15.24
N ARG A 178 -9.02 3.81 -15.63
CA ARG A 178 -8.38 3.32 -16.86
C ARG A 178 -9.15 2.14 -17.43
N ASN A 179 -9.02 1.90 -18.72
CA ASN A 179 -9.63 0.76 -19.39
C ASN A 179 -8.58 -0.10 -20.09
N PHE A 180 -8.90 -1.36 -20.36
CA PHE A 180 -8.12 -2.23 -21.25
C PHE A 180 -9.05 -3.18 -22.00
N VAL A 181 -8.55 -3.75 -23.10
CA VAL A 181 -9.33 -4.64 -23.97
C VAL A 181 -8.70 -6.03 -23.95
N ILE A 182 -9.53 -7.06 -23.83
CA ILE A 182 -9.15 -8.46 -24.04
C ILE A 182 -9.76 -8.91 -25.36
N LYS A 183 -8.95 -9.42 -26.27
CA LYS A 183 -9.39 -9.97 -27.54
C LYS A 183 -9.24 -11.49 -27.54
N ASN A 184 -10.14 -12.17 -28.22
CA ASN A 184 -9.96 -13.59 -28.53
C ASN A 184 -8.90 -13.72 -29.64
N SER A 185 -7.76 -14.36 -29.38
CA SER A 185 -6.75 -14.63 -30.40
C SER A 185 -6.65 -16.13 -30.67
N GLU A 186 -6.79 -16.51 -31.95
CA GLU A 186 -6.76 -17.91 -32.39
C GLU A 186 -5.39 -18.61 -32.23
N ASN A 187 -4.34 -17.89 -31.86
CA ASN A 187 -3.02 -18.46 -31.60
C ASN A 187 -2.46 -17.93 -30.27
N SER A 188 -2.24 -18.86 -29.34
CA SER A 188 -1.68 -18.70 -27.99
C SER A 188 -2.60 -18.04 -26.95
N ALA A 189 -2.60 -18.61 -25.74
CA ALA A 189 -3.29 -18.08 -24.55
C ALA A 189 -2.69 -16.75 -24.05
N ILE A 190 -1.72 -16.20 -24.77
CA ILE A 190 -1.19 -14.86 -24.57
C ILE A 190 -2.00 -13.90 -25.45
N ILE A 191 -2.96 -13.25 -24.81
CA ILE A 191 -3.66 -12.07 -25.32
C ILE A 191 -2.60 -11.07 -25.82
N ASN A 192 -2.63 -10.78 -27.12
CA ASN A 192 -1.83 -9.70 -27.70
C ASN A 192 -2.27 -8.37 -27.06
N LEU A 193 -1.44 -7.87 -26.15
CA LEU A 193 -1.57 -6.57 -25.50
C LEU A 193 -1.31 -5.44 -26.50
N ASN A 194 -2.28 -5.11 -27.36
CA ASN A 194 -2.30 -3.80 -27.99
C ASN A 194 -2.85 -2.78 -26.98
N ILE A 195 -1.96 -2.32 -26.09
CA ILE A 195 -2.24 -1.23 -25.17
C ILE A 195 -2.28 0.08 -25.97
N ASN A 196 -3.45 0.43 -26.52
CA ASN A 196 -3.72 1.81 -26.95
C ASN A 196 -4.19 2.60 -25.72
N VAL A 197 -3.26 3.32 -25.08
CA VAL A 197 -3.63 4.31 -24.05
C VAL A 197 -4.11 5.57 -24.76
N ASN A 198 -5.40 5.63 -25.07
CA ASN A 198 -6.02 6.90 -25.46
C ASN A 198 -6.41 7.66 -24.19
N TYR A 199 -5.60 8.66 -23.84
CA TYR A 199 -6.04 9.71 -22.92
C TYR A 199 -7.05 10.59 -23.67
N HIS A 200 -8.31 10.55 -23.26
CA HIS A 200 -9.24 11.63 -23.57
C HIS A 200 -9.41 12.46 -22.30
N SER A 201 -8.71 13.59 -22.30
CA SER A 201 -8.99 14.70 -21.41
C SER A 201 -10.32 15.32 -21.84
N ASN A 202 -11.30 15.33 -20.93
CA ASN A 202 -12.38 16.32 -21.00
C ASN A 202 -11.91 17.62 -20.35
#